data_AF-A0A1F7AZK4-F1
#
_entry.id   AF-A0A1F7AZK4-F1
#
_cell.length_a   1.000
_cell.length_b   1.000
_cell.length_c   1.000
_cell.angle_alpha   90.00
_cell.angle_beta   90.00
_cell.angle_gamma   90.00
#
_symmetry.space_group_name_H-M   'P 1'
#
loop_
_entity.id
_entity.type
_entity.pdbx_description
1 polymer ?
#
loop_
_entity_poly.entity_id
_entity_poly.type
_entity_poly.pdbx_seq_one_letter_code
_entity_poly.pdbx_strand_id
1 'polypeptide(L)'
;MFERFSRPPKQSPVGSYKLEVISLPEECDWEKYLPLEIRYIFKKQPEYKVRIRKILGDGKAIGVRTVLRTPENILKAIHTISIHSQHNFIINWLPKLLRDKHLPIFTEKDQTEAKRHNKDLNEAKNVILKDRLRFKKIVLIDEENIGIKPEEQRFITELSEIIYPIAIDYSVFRVIIDNAQERTKIAQAIIKALLFIGPIAHFLEKFVSGLGKLFAASADDLLGESAELMALRGSGFSWRELAKRGKVLIPVFALATWGAFSVEGFIQENRLILAGIIFGLSAVALSLTTAIQSIFMYNKNANILAQEGKITFKSFKELLKLSIIQDFTNPARLGLLIGALMAPVMGIAGALLEVMHNGWILAGIGSTESIVAGITVISAGHINEWRFRRKLKKMIIK
;
A
#
# COMPACT_ATOMS: atom_id res chain seq x y z
N MET A 1 -8.24 25.92 -20.75
CA MET A 1 -7.78 24.51 -20.65
C MET A 1 -6.24 24.35 -20.65
N PHE A 2 -5.44 25.42 -20.81
CA PHE A 2 -3.97 25.34 -20.91
C PHE A 2 -3.16 25.65 -19.62
N GLU A 3 -3.79 26.06 -18.52
CA GLU A 3 -3.08 26.42 -17.28
C GLU A 3 -2.52 25.23 -16.47
N ARG A 4 -2.84 23.98 -16.84
CA ARG A 4 -2.40 22.78 -16.11
C ARG A 4 -0.97 22.33 -16.42
N PHE A 5 -0.33 22.88 -17.46
CA PHE A 5 1.01 22.46 -17.89
C PHE A 5 2.14 23.44 -17.52
N SER A 6 1.81 24.64 -17.02
CA SER A 6 2.81 25.66 -16.64
C SER A 6 3.04 25.78 -15.14
N ARG A 7 2.22 25.12 -14.29
CA ARG A 7 2.45 25.12 -12.85
C ARG A 7 3.40 24.00 -12.47
N PRO A 8 4.53 24.28 -11.80
CA PRO A 8 5.33 23.22 -11.20
C PRO A 8 4.42 22.38 -10.30
N PRO A 9 4.62 21.04 -10.24
CA PRO A 9 3.79 20.17 -9.43
C PRO A 9 3.79 20.68 -7.98
N LYS A 10 2.61 20.73 -7.33
CA LYS A 10 2.46 21.24 -5.94
C LYS A 10 3.38 20.53 -4.93
N GLN A 11 3.91 19.36 -5.29
CA GLN A 11 4.88 18.60 -4.53
C GLN A 11 5.95 18.07 -5.48
N SER A 12 7.22 18.17 -5.08
CA SER A 12 8.32 17.57 -5.83
C SER A 12 8.10 16.04 -5.91
N PRO A 13 8.19 15.44 -7.12
CA PRO A 13 8.12 13.98 -7.27
C PRO A 13 9.32 13.27 -6.63
N VAL A 14 10.40 14.03 -6.35
CA VAL A 14 11.66 13.54 -5.78
C VAL A 14 11.85 14.12 -4.38
N GLY A 15 11.89 13.23 -3.36
CA GLY A 15 12.42 13.59 -2.04
C GLY A 15 11.59 14.57 -1.22
N SER A 16 10.25 14.50 -1.27
CA SER A 16 9.39 15.31 -0.41
C SER A 16 9.54 14.93 1.06
N TYR A 17 9.84 15.90 1.91
CA TYR A 17 9.85 15.75 3.36
C TYR A 17 8.96 16.83 4.00
N LYS A 18 8.35 16.47 5.12
CA LYS A 18 7.72 17.41 6.04
C LYS A 18 8.75 17.85 7.07
N LEU A 19 8.76 19.13 7.40
CA LEU A 19 9.57 19.68 8.48
C LEU A 19 8.63 20.25 9.54
N GLU A 20 8.73 19.77 10.77
CA GLU A 20 8.06 20.37 11.93
C GLU A 20 9.13 21.11 12.73
N VAL A 21 8.98 22.42 12.88
CA VAL A 21 10.02 23.32 13.40
C VAL A 21 9.61 23.87 14.76
N ILE A 22 10.59 23.99 15.64
CA ILE A 22 10.53 24.76 16.88
C ILE A 22 11.60 25.83 16.75
N SER A 23 11.20 27.10 16.88
CA SER A 23 12.10 28.25 16.75
C SER A 23 12.23 29.03 18.04
N LEU A 24 11.22 29.00 18.92
CA LEU A 24 11.20 29.85 20.10
C LEU A 24 11.56 29.08 21.38
N PRO A 25 12.41 29.64 22.27
CA PRO A 25 12.75 29.07 23.57
C PRO A 25 11.54 28.64 24.42
N GLU A 26 10.45 29.40 24.36
CA GLU A 26 9.21 29.21 25.13
C GLU A 26 8.43 27.98 24.67
N GLU A 27 8.53 27.61 23.39
CA GLU A 27 7.84 26.43 22.84
C GLU A 27 8.29 25.14 23.54
N CYS A 28 9.49 25.12 24.12
CA CYS A 28 9.99 23.98 24.90
C CYS A 28 9.16 23.69 26.16
N ASP A 29 8.37 24.65 26.65
CA ASP A 29 7.44 24.47 27.78
C ASP A 29 6.04 24.06 27.33
N TRP A 30 5.73 24.21 26.05
CA TRP A 30 4.41 23.95 25.49
C TRP A 30 4.31 22.52 24.95
N GLU A 31 4.32 21.53 25.86
CA GLU A 31 4.40 20.10 25.50
C GLU A 31 3.35 19.64 24.48
N LYS A 32 2.16 20.24 24.48
CA LYS A 32 1.08 19.92 23.54
C LYS A 32 1.43 20.25 22.08
N TYR A 33 2.24 21.28 21.87
CA TYR A 33 2.56 21.84 20.55
C TYR A 33 3.90 21.33 20.01
N LEU A 34 4.73 20.74 20.87
CA LEU A 34 5.99 20.11 20.47
C LEU A 34 5.76 18.87 19.57
N PRO A 35 6.58 18.68 18.53
CA PRO A 35 6.66 17.43 17.79
C PRO A 35 6.88 16.24 18.73
N LEU A 36 6.25 15.10 18.41
CA LEU A 36 6.28 13.91 19.27
C LEU A 36 7.72 13.42 19.52
N GLU A 37 8.61 13.60 18.55
CA GLU A 37 10.03 13.25 18.65
C GLU A 37 10.76 14.09 19.69
N ILE A 38 10.48 15.39 19.75
CA ILE A 38 11.10 16.30 20.72
C ILE A 38 10.57 16.01 22.12
N ARG A 39 9.27 15.74 22.26
CA ARG A 39 8.68 15.26 23.51
C ARG A 39 9.33 13.97 24.00
N TYR A 40 9.57 13.03 23.09
CA TYR A 40 10.25 11.79 23.40
C TYR A 40 11.70 12.02 23.86
N ILE A 41 12.44 12.93 23.21
CA ILE A 41 13.78 13.35 23.64
C ILE A 41 13.74 13.92 25.05
N PHE A 42 12.85 14.89 25.33
CA PHE A 42 12.74 15.52 26.65
C PHE A 42 12.39 14.53 27.75
N LYS A 43 11.58 13.52 27.44
CA LYS A 43 11.28 12.47 28.40
C LYS A 43 12.49 11.57 28.68
N LYS A 44 13.26 11.22 27.65
CA LYS A 44 14.42 10.34 27.80
C LYS A 44 15.58 11.05 28.49
N GLN A 45 15.82 12.30 28.16
CA GLN A 45 16.91 13.13 28.69
C GLN A 45 16.38 14.55 28.93
N PRO A 46 15.84 14.84 30.13
CA PRO A 46 15.27 16.14 30.46
C PRO A 46 16.28 17.30 30.36
N GLU A 47 17.54 17.02 30.62
CA GLU A 47 18.67 17.95 30.50
C GLU A 47 18.85 18.52 29.08
N TYR A 48 18.42 17.80 28.04
CA TYR A 48 18.49 18.27 26.66
C TYR A 48 17.52 19.41 26.38
N LYS A 49 16.47 19.58 27.20
CA LYS A 49 15.56 20.73 27.10
C LYS A 49 16.29 22.06 27.29
N VAL A 50 17.22 22.13 28.24
CA VAL A 50 17.98 23.35 28.51
C VAL A 50 18.92 23.67 27.35
N ARG A 51 19.60 22.64 26.81
CA ARG A 51 20.49 22.80 25.64
C ARG A 51 19.72 23.22 24.39
N ILE A 52 18.57 22.60 24.12
CA ILE A 52 17.71 23.01 22.99
C ILE A 52 17.27 24.46 23.18
N ARG A 53 16.79 24.85 24.37
CA ARG A 53 16.37 26.23 24.64
C ARG A 53 17.49 27.24 24.36
N LYS A 54 18.73 26.91 24.73
CA LYS A 54 19.89 27.75 24.44
C LYS A 54 20.11 27.91 22.93
N ILE A 55 20.09 26.82 22.18
CA ILE A 55 20.23 26.86 20.72
C ILE A 55 19.14 27.70 20.07
N LEU A 56 17.90 27.60 20.57
CA LEU A 56 16.78 28.41 20.10
C LEU A 56 16.98 29.90 20.42
N GLY A 57 17.50 30.24 21.60
CA GLY A 57 17.82 31.61 21.99
C GLY A 57 18.99 32.23 21.21
N ASP A 58 19.85 31.41 20.61
CA ASP A 58 20.98 31.82 19.77
C ASP A 58 20.58 32.05 18.29
N GLY A 59 19.29 32.24 17.99
CA GLY A 59 18.79 32.57 16.64
C GLY A 59 18.70 31.37 15.68
N LYS A 60 18.57 30.15 16.21
CA LYS A 60 18.48 28.91 15.41
C LYS A 60 17.19 28.17 15.72
N ALA A 61 16.72 27.35 14.78
CA ALA A 61 15.56 26.49 14.98
C ALA A 61 15.91 25.01 14.88
N ILE A 62 15.15 24.17 15.58
CA ILE A 62 15.26 22.72 15.49
C ILE A 62 14.08 22.16 14.71
N GLY A 63 14.39 21.42 13.65
CA GLY A 63 13.42 20.76 12.80
C GLY A 63 13.39 19.25 12.95
N VAL A 64 12.20 18.66 12.97
CA VAL A 64 11.98 17.22 12.77
C VAL A 64 11.69 16.97 11.30
N ARG A 65 12.71 16.52 10.56
CA ARG A 65 12.58 16.17 9.15
C ARG A 65 12.00 14.78 9.01
N THR A 66 10.84 14.66 8.36
CA THR A 66 10.13 13.41 8.10
C THR A 66 9.95 13.19 6.61
N VAL A 67 10.52 12.12 6.07
CA VAL A 67 10.33 11.73 4.68
C VAL A 67 8.89 11.25 4.45
N LEU A 68 8.23 11.80 3.43
CA LEU A 68 6.84 11.47 3.09
C LEU A 68 6.73 10.36 2.06
N ARG A 69 7.77 10.18 1.22
CA ARG A 69 7.86 9.13 0.22
C ARG A 69 9.23 8.47 0.24
N THR A 70 9.24 7.14 0.26
CA THR A 70 10.42 6.30 0.23
C THR A 70 11.26 6.66 -1.00
N PRO A 71 12.57 6.94 -0.81
CA PRO A 71 13.48 7.17 -1.93
C PRO A 71 13.44 6.04 -2.97
N GLU A 72 13.37 6.38 -4.26
CA GLU A 72 13.21 5.39 -5.33
C GLU A 72 14.35 4.38 -5.40
N ASN A 73 15.57 4.77 -5.01
CA ASN A 73 16.71 3.86 -4.93
C ASN A 73 16.48 2.75 -3.90
N ILE A 74 15.85 3.04 -2.76
CA ILE A 74 15.47 2.04 -1.76
C ILE A 74 14.38 1.11 -2.32
N LEU A 75 13.36 1.66 -2.98
CA LEU A 75 12.30 0.85 -3.60
C LEU A 75 12.85 -0.09 -4.67
N LYS A 76 13.75 0.40 -5.54
CA LYS A 76 14.44 -0.41 -6.56
C LYS A 76 15.30 -1.51 -5.93
N ALA A 77 16.02 -1.21 -4.85
CA ALA A 77 16.82 -2.19 -4.13
C ALA A 77 15.95 -3.30 -3.52
N ILE A 78 14.83 -2.93 -2.88
CA ILE A 78 13.89 -3.88 -2.31
C ILE A 78 13.28 -4.76 -3.40
N HIS A 79 12.86 -4.16 -4.51
CA HIS A 79 12.32 -4.89 -5.65
C HIS A 79 13.34 -5.89 -6.20
N THR A 80 14.61 -5.49 -6.33
CA THR A 80 15.70 -6.35 -6.82
C THR A 80 15.87 -7.58 -5.91
N ILE A 81 15.97 -7.37 -4.59
CA ILE A 81 16.10 -8.49 -3.63
C ILE A 81 14.85 -9.37 -3.63
N SER A 82 13.67 -8.75 -3.69
CA SER A 82 12.39 -9.46 -3.64
C SER A 82 12.24 -10.41 -4.83
N ILE A 83 12.56 -9.96 -6.05
CA ILE A 83 12.43 -10.76 -7.27
C ILE A 83 13.52 -11.83 -7.37
N HIS A 84 14.79 -11.44 -7.23
CA HIS A 84 15.91 -12.32 -7.60
C HIS A 84 16.40 -13.23 -6.47
N SER A 85 15.83 -13.12 -5.28
CA SER A 85 16.25 -13.96 -4.14
C SER A 85 15.08 -14.37 -3.25
N GLN A 86 14.09 -13.50 -3.05
CA GLN A 86 13.09 -13.71 -2.01
C GLN A 86 11.71 -14.10 -2.57
N HIS A 87 11.64 -14.59 -3.81
CA HIS A 87 10.40 -15.11 -4.43
C HIS A 87 9.18 -14.18 -4.24
N ASN A 88 9.38 -12.88 -4.44
CA ASN A 88 8.39 -11.81 -4.31
C ASN A 88 7.91 -11.53 -2.86
N PHE A 89 8.56 -12.10 -1.84
CA PHE A 89 8.33 -11.77 -0.43
C PHE A 89 9.18 -10.58 0.01
N ILE A 90 8.61 -9.82 0.96
CA ILE A 90 9.30 -8.73 1.66
C ILE A 90 9.14 -8.85 3.18
N ILE A 91 8.04 -9.40 3.68
CA ILE A 91 7.72 -9.37 5.12
C ILE A 91 8.64 -10.24 5.98
N ASN A 92 9.25 -11.27 5.39
CA ASN A 92 10.11 -12.22 6.11
C ASN A 92 11.50 -11.64 6.42
N TRP A 93 12.00 -10.71 5.60
CA TRP A 93 13.36 -10.18 5.70
C TRP A 93 13.43 -8.66 5.87
N LEU A 94 12.59 -7.88 5.20
CA LEU A 94 12.74 -6.42 5.15
C LEU A 94 12.54 -5.75 6.52
N PRO A 95 11.51 -6.10 7.32
CA PRO A 95 11.39 -5.55 8.68
C PRO A 95 12.60 -5.87 9.56
N LYS A 96 13.13 -7.10 9.46
CA LYS A 96 14.30 -7.55 10.23
C LYS A 96 15.59 -6.85 9.80
N LEU A 97 15.75 -6.61 8.49
CA LEU A 97 16.87 -5.86 7.94
C LEU A 97 16.87 -4.40 8.40
N LEU A 98 15.70 -3.76 8.39
CA LEU A 98 15.55 -2.36 8.78
C LEU A 98 15.70 -2.17 10.29
N ARG A 99 15.14 -3.08 11.11
CA ARG A 99 15.19 -3.00 12.58
C ARG A 99 16.51 -3.46 13.16
N ASP A 100 16.88 -4.68 12.83
CA ASP A 100 17.88 -5.44 13.57
C ASP A 100 19.14 -5.68 12.73
N LYS A 101 19.22 -5.07 11.54
CA LYS A 101 20.28 -5.29 10.53
C LYS A 101 20.48 -6.77 10.18
N HIS A 102 19.48 -7.61 10.41
CA HIS A 102 19.54 -9.01 10.05
C HIS A 102 19.51 -9.13 8.54
N LEU A 103 20.58 -9.69 7.98
CA LEU A 103 20.78 -9.73 6.55
C LEU A 103 19.86 -10.81 5.93
N PRO A 104 19.21 -10.53 4.78
CA PRO A 104 18.56 -11.57 4.02
C PRO A 104 19.58 -12.62 3.58
N ILE A 105 19.16 -13.88 3.58
CA ILE A 105 20.00 -15.00 3.13
C ILE A 105 19.94 -15.04 1.61
N PHE A 106 21.12 -14.99 0.98
CA PHE A 106 21.29 -15.10 -0.48
C PHE A 106 22.01 -16.41 -0.80
N THR A 107 21.44 -17.21 -1.69
CA THR A 107 22.11 -18.42 -2.19
C THR A 107 23.03 -18.09 -3.37
N GLU A 108 23.95 -18.99 -3.72
CA GLU A 108 24.77 -18.82 -4.93
C GLU A 108 23.92 -18.79 -6.21
N LYS A 109 22.80 -19.52 -6.22
CA LYS A 109 21.84 -19.49 -7.33
C LYS A 109 21.23 -18.10 -7.47
N ASP A 110 20.81 -17.48 -6.36
CA ASP A 110 20.24 -16.12 -6.35
C ASP A 110 21.24 -15.11 -6.94
N GLN A 111 22.51 -15.19 -6.52
CA GLN A 111 23.57 -14.30 -7.00
C GLN A 111 23.83 -14.48 -8.50
N THR A 112 23.82 -15.72 -8.98
CA THR A 112 24.00 -16.04 -10.39
C THR A 112 22.83 -15.53 -11.23
N GLU A 113 21.60 -15.71 -10.74
CA GLU A 113 20.39 -15.22 -11.39
C GLU A 113 20.35 -13.69 -11.46
N ALA A 114 20.63 -13.01 -10.35
CA ALA A 114 20.69 -11.55 -10.31
C ALA A 114 21.73 -10.99 -11.31
N LYS A 115 22.92 -11.62 -11.38
CA LYS A 115 23.98 -11.23 -12.33
C LYS A 115 23.56 -11.39 -13.79
N ARG A 116 22.78 -12.43 -14.13
CA ARG A 116 22.22 -12.59 -15.50
C ARG A 116 21.33 -11.41 -15.92
N HIS A 117 20.75 -10.70 -14.95
CA HIS A 117 19.93 -9.52 -15.16
C HIS A 117 20.66 -8.19 -14.93
N ASN A 118 21.99 -8.20 -14.83
CA ASN A 118 22.82 -7.03 -14.50
C ASN A 118 22.40 -6.36 -13.18
N LYS A 119 22.09 -7.18 -12.16
CA LYS A 119 21.74 -6.73 -10.81
C LYS A 119 22.71 -7.30 -9.78
N ASP A 120 23.00 -6.51 -8.75
CA ASP A 120 23.81 -6.91 -7.59
C ASP A 120 22.97 -6.88 -6.30
N LEU A 121 22.79 -8.06 -5.69
CA LEU A 121 22.05 -8.22 -4.44
C LEU A 121 22.76 -7.58 -3.24
N ASN A 122 24.09 -7.58 -3.23
CA ASN A 122 24.89 -6.95 -2.17
C ASN A 122 24.85 -5.43 -2.28
N GLU A 123 24.91 -4.88 -3.49
CA GLU A 123 24.73 -3.45 -3.71
C GLU A 123 23.34 -3.01 -3.25
N ALA A 124 22.28 -3.71 -3.69
CA ALA A 124 20.90 -3.43 -3.27
C ALA A 124 20.74 -3.45 -1.73
N LYS A 125 21.30 -4.47 -1.07
CA LYS A 125 21.34 -4.57 0.39
C LYS A 125 22.04 -3.36 1.03
N ASN A 126 23.19 -2.95 0.50
CA ASN A 126 23.97 -1.83 1.03
C ASN A 126 23.23 -0.50 0.87
N VAL A 127 22.52 -0.28 -0.24
CA VAL A 127 21.66 0.89 -0.44
C VAL A 127 20.60 0.98 0.66
N ILE A 128 19.90 -0.12 0.95
CA ILE A 128 18.88 -0.16 2.01
C ILE A 128 19.50 0.14 3.38
N LEU A 129 20.62 -0.51 3.72
CA LEU A 129 21.29 -0.33 5.01
C LEU A 129 21.83 1.09 5.21
N LYS A 130 22.34 1.72 4.16
CA LYS A 130 22.88 3.09 4.19
C LYS A 130 21.78 4.12 4.41
N ASP A 131 20.66 3.98 3.69
CA ASP A 131 19.61 5.00 3.67
C ASP A 131 18.48 4.75 4.68
N ARG A 132 18.46 3.62 5.42
CA ARG A 132 17.37 3.29 6.37
C ARG A 132 17.11 4.32 7.47
N LEU A 133 18.12 5.11 7.84
CA LEU A 133 18.02 6.16 8.87
C LEU A 133 17.62 7.54 8.30
N ARG A 134 17.49 7.67 6.98
CA ARG A 134 17.19 8.98 6.34
C ARG A 134 15.72 9.37 6.42
N PHE A 135 14.86 8.46 6.87
CA PHE A 135 13.40 8.66 6.89
C PHE A 135 12.94 9.64 7.96
N LYS A 136 13.65 9.72 9.09
CA LYS A 136 13.35 10.68 10.15
C LYS A 136 14.64 11.14 10.82
N LYS A 137 14.86 12.45 10.90
CA LYS A 137 16.09 13.03 11.44
C LYS A 137 15.81 14.37 12.11
N ILE A 138 16.56 14.69 13.16
CA ILE A 138 16.61 16.04 13.72
C ILE A 138 17.59 16.86 12.88
N VAL A 139 17.16 18.05 12.48
CA VAL A 139 17.98 19.00 11.72
C VAL A 139 18.02 20.32 12.43
N LEU A 140 19.14 21.02 12.28
CA LEU A 140 19.30 22.40 12.73
C LEU A 140 19.05 23.31 11.55
N ILE A 141 18.33 24.40 11.80
CA ILE A 141 17.98 25.43 10.84
C ILE A 141 18.59 26.71 11.39
N ASP A 142 19.42 27.36 10.59
CA ASP A 142 19.99 28.66 10.92
C ASP A 142 19.03 29.74 10.41
N GLU A 143 18.30 30.39 11.31
CA GLU A 143 17.27 31.38 10.94
C GLU A 143 17.89 32.78 10.73
N GLU A 144 18.96 33.08 11.45
CA GLU A 144 19.62 34.39 11.44
C GLU A 144 20.94 34.41 10.62
N ASN A 145 21.28 33.30 9.94
CA ASN A 145 22.53 33.14 9.16
C ASN A 145 23.81 33.33 10.00
N ILE A 146 23.78 32.92 11.27
CA ILE A 146 24.90 33.06 12.21
C ILE A 146 25.95 31.96 11.98
N GLY A 147 25.56 30.88 11.31
CA GLY A 147 26.37 29.68 11.09
C GLY A 147 26.17 28.63 12.17
N ILE A 148 26.40 27.37 11.78
CA ILE A 148 26.28 26.20 12.66
C ILE A 148 27.66 25.81 13.20
N LYS A 149 27.80 25.80 14.52
CA LYS A 149 29.03 25.39 15.20
C LYS A 149 29.19 23.86 15.19
N PRO A 150 30.43 23.32 15.19
CA PRO A 150 30.66 21.87 15.25
C PRO A 150 30.02 21.20 16.48
N GLU A 151 29.96 21.89 17.61
CA GLU A 151 29.33 21.41 18.84
C GLU A 151 27.80 21.25 18.69
N GLU A 152 27.16 22.21 18.04
CA GLU A 152 25.72 22.15 17.74
C GLU A 152 25.42 21.00 16.77
N GLN A 153 26.28 20.79 15.78
CA GLN A 153 26.14 19.69 14.84
C GLN A 153 26.31 18.31 15.51
N ARG A 154 27.25 18.19 16.47
CA ARG A 154 27.39 16.98 17.31
C ARG A 154 26.14 16.76 18.15
N PHE A 155 25.64 17.79 18.83
CA PHE A 155 24.43 17.68 19.62
C PHE A 155 23.21 17.25 18.78
N ILE A 156 23.04 17.80 17.58
CA ILE A 156 21.94 17.41 16.67
C ILE A 156 22.08 15.95 16.21
N THR A 157 23.31 15.45 16.10
CA THR A 157 23.58 14.04 15.84
C THR A 157 23.17 13.18 17.02
N GLU A 158 23.52 13.56 18.25
CA GLU A 158 23.08 12.90 19.50
C GLU A 158 21.54 12.87 19.60
N LEU A 159 20.86 14.00 19.33
CA LEU A 159 19.40 14.06 19.29
C LEU A 159 18.80 13.10 18.24
N SER A 160 19.45 13.00 17.08
CA SER A 160 19.04 12.07 16.03
C SER A 160 19.19 10.61 16.48
N GLU A 161 20.25 10.27 17.21
CA GLU A 161 20.49 8.92 17.73
C GLU A 161 19.42 8.47 18.71
N ILE A 162 18.94 9.38 19.58
CA ILE A 162 17.86 9.08 20.54
C ILE A 162 16.57 8.68 19.82
N ILE A 163 16.26 9.31 18.70
CA ILE A 163 15.06 9.01 17.93
C ILE A 163 15.25 7.84 16.96
N TYR A 164 16.42 7.18 16.89
CA TYR A 164 16.65 6.07 15.96
C TYR A 164 15.63 4.93 16.08
N PRO A 165 15.25 4.43 17.28
CA PRO A 165 14.24 3.38 17.37
C PRO A 165 12.91 3.80 16.71
N ILE A 166 12.55 5.07 16.86
CA ILE A 166 11.35 5.68 16.28
C ILE A 166 11.49 5.81 14.76
N ALA A 167 12.63 6.32 14.29
CA ALA A 167 12.91 6.53 12.88
C ALA A 167 12.91 5.22 12.09
N ILE A 168 13.41 4.14 12.69
CA ILE A 168 13.43 2.79 12.12
C ILE A 168 12.03 2.21 12.01
N ASP A 169 11.20 2.33 13.05
CA ASP A 169 9.82 1.86 12.97
C ASP A 169 9.02 2.62 11.90
N TYR A 170 9.26 3.93 11.80
CA TYR A 170 8.68 4.75 10.75
C TYR A 170 9.18 4.33 9.35
N SER A 171 10.45 3.99 9.20
CA SER A 171 11.01 3.58 7.91
C SER A 171 10.45 2.25 7.43
N VAL A 172 10.36 1.23 8.30
CA VAL A 172 9.70 -0.05 7.98
C VAL A 172 8.28 0.19 7.49
N PHE A 173 7.53 0.99 8.24
CA PHE A 173 6.17 1.34 7.91
C PHE A 173 6.06 2.03 6.54
N ARG A 174 6.83 3.10 6.34
CA ARG A 174 6.78 3.94 5.14
C ARG A 174 7.17 3.15 3.90
N VAL A 175 8.23 2.35 4.00
CA VAL A 175 8.73 1.51 2.91
C VAL A 175 7.69 0.48 2.48
N ILE A 176 7.03 -0.20 3.43
CA ILE A 176 5.99 -1.20 3.09
C ILE A 176 4.82 -0.52 2.37
N ILE A 177 4.35 0.63 2.88
CA ILE A 177 3.25 1.38 2.24
C ILE A 177 3.64 1.86 0.85
N ASP A 178 4.79 2.53 0.70
CA ASP A 178 5.12 3.16 -0.57
C ASP A 178 5.42 2.10 -1.64
N ASN A 179 6.04 0.99 -1.24
CA ASN A 179 6.18 -0.19 -2.10
C ASN A 179 4.82 -0.76 -2.52
N ALA A 180 3.80 -0.71 -1.67
CA ALA A 180 2.44 -1.10 -2.04
C ALA A 180 1.74 -0.04 -2.91
N GLN A 181 1.95 1.25 -2.66
CA GLN A 181 1.35 2.34 -3.42
C GLN A 181 1.90 2.47 -4.84
N GLU A 182 3.22 2.28 -5.05
CA GLU A 182 3.79 2.23 -6.40
C GLU A 182 3.18 1.10 -7.24
N ARG A 183 2.78 0.01 -6.58
CA ARG A 183 2.10 -1.13 -7.19
C ARG A 183 0.60 -0.89 -7.45
N THR A 184 0.02 0.23 -6.99
CA THR A 184 -1.43 0.43 -6.97
C THR A 184 -1.92 1.78 -7.51
N LYS A 185 -1.30 2.31 -8.58
CA LYS A 185 -1.83 3.50 -9.30
C LYS A 185 -3.22 3.31 -9.92
N ILE A 186 -3.85 2.15 -9.74
CA ILE A 186 -4.97 1.65 -10.53
C ILE A 186 -6.33 2.00 -9.91
N ALA A 187 -6.41 2.15 -8.59
CA ALA A 187 -7.67 2.51 -7.90
C ALA A 187 -8.25 3.86 -8.38
N GLN A 188 -7.39 4.83 -8.73
CA GLN A 188 -7.83 6.11 -9.28
C GLN A 188 -8.29 6.03 -10.75
N ALA A 189 -7.81 5.04 -11.50
CA ALA A 189 -8.24 4.82 -12.88
C ALA A 189 -9.63 4.16 -12.92
N ILE A 190 -9.92 3.25 -12.00
CA ILE A 190 -11.20 2.54 -11.96
C ILE A 190 -12.35 3.47 -11.51
N ILE A 191 -12.13 4.32 -10.49
CA ILE A 191 -13.12 5.33 -10.09
C ILE A 191 -13.46 6.30 -11.24
N LYS A 192 -12.49 6.58 -12.12
CA LYS A 192 -12.74 7.38 -13.34
C LYS A 192 -13.48 6.57 -14.41
N ALA A 193 -13.27 5.26 -14.48
CA ALA A 193 -13.98 4.37 -15.41
C ALA A 193 -15.48 4.30 -15.09
N LEU A 194 -15.86 4.37 -13.81
CA LEU A 194 -17.26 4.42 -13.37
C LEU A 194 -18.09 5.55 -14.01
N LEU A 195 -17.46 6.71 -14.27
CA LEU A 195 -18.12 7.85 -14.94
C LEU A 195 -18.49 7.54 -16.40
N PHE A 196 -17.86 6.54 -17.01
CA PHE A 196 -18.15 6.07 -18.36
C PHE A 196 -19.01 4.81 -18.35
N ILE A 197 -18.79 3.89 -17.40
CA ILE A 197 -19.54 2.64 -17.29
C ILE A 197 -21.01 2.91 -16.98
N GLY A 198 -21.32 3.81 -16.06
CA GLY A 198 -22.69 4.15 -15.66
C GLY A 198 -23.59 4.61 -16.82
N PRO A 199 -23.20 5.64 -17.59
CA PRO A 199 -23.97 6.09 -18.76
C PRO A 199 -24.16 5.00 -19.82
N ILE A 200 -23.11 4.22 -20.12
CA ILE A 200 -23.18 3.17 -21.14
C ILE A 200 -24.09 2.04 -20.67
N ALA A 201 -23.92 1.57 -19.43
CA ALA A 201 -24.81 0.56 -18.83
C ALA A 201 -26.27 1.04 -18.82
N HIS A 202 -26.51 2.32 -18.50
CA HIS A 202 -27.87 2.88 -18.45
C HIS A 202 -28.50 2.96 -19.84
N PHE A 203 -27.72 3.33 -20.84
CA PHE A 203 -28.16 3.32 -22.23
C PHE A 203 -28.46 1.88 -22.67
N LEU A 204 -27.53 0.94 -22.47
CA LEU A 204 -27.72 -0.46 -22.88
C LEU A 204 -28.92 -1.12 -22.22
N GLU A 205 -29.14 -0.88 -20.92
CA GLU A 205 -30.30 -1.41 -20.18
C GLU A 205 -31.62 -0.89 -20.74
N LYS A 206 -31.67 0.34 -21.24
CA LYS A 206 -32.86 0.92 -21.88
C LYS A 206 -33.16 0.34 -23.25
N PHE A 207 -32.14 -0.12 -23.99
CA PHE A 207 -32.33 -0.70 -25.32
C PHE A 207 -32.73 -2.17 -25.24
N VAL A 208 -32.06 -2.94 -24.38
CA VAL A 208 -32.36 -4.36 -24.17
C VAL A 208 -32.14 -4.68 -22.70
N SER A 209 -33.21 -5.08 -22.01
CA SER A 209 -33.13 -5.47 -20.59
C SER A 209 -32.06 -6.55 -20.39
N GLY A 210 -31.18 -6.35 -19.43
CA GLY A 210 -30.07 -7.25 -19.12
C GLY A 210 -28.74 -6.94 -19.84
N LEU A 211 -28.71 -6.20 -20.95
CA LEU A 211 -27.44 -5.81 -21.59
C LEU A 211 -26.64 -4.81 -20.74
N GLY A 212 -27.33 -3.91 -20.03
CA GLY A 212 -26.68 -3.01 -19.09
C GLY A 212 -26.11 -3.75 -17.89
N LYS A 213 -26.83 -4.76 -17.38
CA LYS A 213 -26.35 -5.66 -16.31
C LYS A 213 -25.09 -6.41 -16.73
N LEU A 214 -25.09 -7.01 -17.92
CA LEU A 214 -23.93 -7.69 -18.49
C LEU A 214 -22.73 -6.77 -18.63
N PHE A 215 -22.94 -5.60 -19.23
CA PHE A 215 -21.88 -4.64 -19.46
C PHE A 215 -21.30 -4.12 -18.14
N ALA A 216 -22.14 -3.75 -17.17
CA ALA A 216 -21.71 -3.28 -15.86
C ALA A 216 -20.91 -4.36 -15.10
N ALA A 217 -21.40 -5.61 -15.10
CA ALA A 217 -20.71 -6.73 -14.46
C ALA A 217 -19.37 -7.06 -15.13
N SER A 218 -19.30 -7.01 -16.46
CA SER A 218 -18.11 -7.41 -17.21
C SER A 218 -17.05 -6.31 -17.30
N ALA A 219 -17.46 -5.04 -17.42
CA ALA A 219 -16.54 -3.94 -17.64
C ALA A 219 -15.67 -3.65 -16.42
N ASP A 220 -16.23 -3.62 -15.21
CA ASP A 220 -15.43 -3.41 -14.00
C ASP A 220 -14.57 -4.63 -13.69
N ASP A 221 -15.12 -5.84 -13.75
CA ASP A 221 -14.40 -7.10 -13.45
C ASP A 221 -13.19 -7.31 -14.39
N LEU A 222 -13.31 -6.97 -15.68
CA LEU A 222 -12.17 -7.01 -16.62
C LEU A 222 -11.11 -5.94 -16.34
N LEU A 223 -11.53 -4.72 -15.94
CA LEU A 223 -10.60 -3.66 -15.57
C LEU A 223 -9.90 -3.97 -14.25
N GLY A 224 -10.62 -4.52 -13.27
CA GLY A 224 -10.12 -5.05 -12.01
C GLY A 224 -9.11 -6.17 -12.22
N GLU A 225 -9.43 -7.16 -13.08
CA GLU A 225 -8.50 -8.25 -13.39
C GLU A 225 -7.24 -7.74 -14.09
N SER A 226 -7.38 -6.84 -15.06
CA SER A 226 -6.24 -6.22 -15.75
C SER A 226 -5.34 -5.47 -14.77
N ALA A 227 -5.95 -4.78 -13.81
CA ALA A 227 -5.25 -4.08 -12.74
C ALA A 227 -4.45 -5.05 -11.87
N GLU A 228 -5.08 -6.15 -11.47
CA GLU A 228 -4.47 -7.13 -10.59
C GLU A 228 -3.34 -7.91 -11.28
N LEU A 229 -3.50 -8.24 -12.57
CA LEU A 229 -2.45 -8.79 -13.41
C LEU A 229 -1.23 -7.86 -13.47
N MET A 230 -1.44 -6.55 -13.65
CA MET A 230 -0.36 -5.57 -13.62
C MET A 230 0.29 -5.48 -12.23
N ALA A 231 -0.49 -5.54 -11.15
CA ALA A 231 0.03 -5.51 -9.77
C ALA A 231 0.83 -6.77 -9.42
N LEU A 232 0.41 -7.95 -9.89
CA LEU A 232 1.18 -9.20 -9.77
C LEU A 232 2.44 -9.16 -10.64
N ARG A 233 2.35 -8.64 -11.86
CA ARG A 233 3.51 -8.44 -12.74
C ARG A 233 4.54 -7.49 -12.12
N GLY A 234 4.07 -6.38 -11.53
CA GLY A 234 4.89 -5.44 -10.77
C GLY A 234 5.44 -6.03 -9.46
N SER A 235 4.76 -7.04 -8.91
CA SER A 235 5.26 -7.82 -7.78
C SER A 235 6.32 -8.85 -8.16
N GLY A 236 6.60 -9.06 -9.45
CA GLY A 236 7.68 -9.91 -9.95
C GLY A 236 7.25 -11.21 -10.64
N PHE A 237 5.96 -11.52 -10.67
CA PHE A 237 5.47 -12.71 -11.38
C PHE A 237 5.65 -12.58 -12.89
N SER A 238 6.04 -13.67 -13.55
CA SER A 238 6.28 -13.67 -15.00
C SER A 238 4.97 -13.70 -15.81
N TRP A 239 4.99 -13.17 -17.03
CA TRP A 239 3.82 -13.26 -17.94
C TRP A 239 3.41 -14.71 -18.22
N ARG A 240 4.37 -15.64 -18.23
CA ARG A 240 4.08 -17.08 -18.41
C ARG A 240 3.32 -17.66 -17.23
N GLU A 241 3.62 -17.23 -16.00
CA GLU A 241 2.88 -17.65 -14.81
C GLU A 241 1.48 -17.04 -14.78
N LEU A 242 1.36 -15.76 -15.13
CA LEU A 242 0.07 -15.08 -15.18
C LEU A 242 -0.83 -15.64 -16.28
N ALA A 243 -0.30 -15.95 -17.47
CA ALA A 243 -1.06 -16.53 -18.58
C ALA A 243 -1.65 -17.91 -18.24
N LYS A 244 -1.00 -18.71 -17.38
CA LYS A 244 -1.55 -20.00 -16.93
C LYS A 244 -2.88 -19.84 -16.18
N ARG A 245 -3.12 -18.67 -15.58
CA ARG A 245 -4.39 -18.35 -14.88
C ARG A 245 -5.57 -18.27 -15.86
N GLY A 246 -5.32 -18.00 -17.14
CA GLY A 246 -6.35 -17.99 -18.19
C GLY A 246 -7.16 -19.29 -18.26
N LYS A 247 -6.57 -20.43 -17.90
CA LYS A 247 -7.28 -21.72 -17.82
C LYS A 247 -8.41 -21.75 -16.79
N VAL A 248 -8.32 -20.90 -15.76
CA VAL A 248 -9.35 -20.75 -14.72
C VAL A 248 -10.20 -19.51 -14.99
N LEU A 249 -9.58 -18.40 -15.40
CA LEU A 249 -10.27 -17.14 -15.64
C LEU A 249 -11.25 -17.20 -16.80
N ILE A 250 -10.94 -17.90 -17.91
CA ILE A 250 -11.85 -18.00 -19.06
C ILE A 250 -13.17 -18.70 -18.67
N PRO A 251 -13.16 -19.90 -18.03
CA PRO A 251 -14.38 -20.50 -17.51
C PRO A 251 -15.13 -19.63 -16.51
N VAL A 252 -14.42 -18.97 -15.59
CA VAL A 252 -15.03 -18.07 -14.60
C VAL A 252 -15.71 -16.89 -15.29
N PHE A 253 -15.08 -16.28 -16.29
CA PHE A 253 -15.66 -15.20 -17.08
C PHE A 253 -16.94 -15.67 -17.80
N ALA A 254 -16.91 -16.86 -18.41
CA ALA A 254 -18.09 -17.42 -19.07
C ALA A 254 -19.24 -17.66 -18.07
N LEU A 255 -18.94 -18.20 -16.89
CA LEU A 255 -19.92 -18.39 -15.81
C LEU A 255 -20.47 -17.06 -15.29
N ALA A 256 -19.61 -16.05 -15.11
CA ALA A 256 -19.99 -14.71 -14.67
C ALA A 256 -20.93 -14.05 -15.68
N THR A 257 -20.58 -14.12 -16.96
CA THR A 257 -21.38 -13.61 -18.09
C THR A 257 -22.75 -14.28 -18.13
N TRP A 258 -22.78 -15.62 -18.01
CA TRP A 258 -24.02 -16.38 -17.97
C TRP A 258 -24.89 -16.02 -16.75
N GLY A 259 -24.27 -15.88 -15.58
CA GLY A 259 -24.95 -15.45 -14.36
C GLY A 259 -25.58 -14.07 -14.52
N ALA A 260 -24.85 -13.11 -15.09
CA ALA A 260 -25.33 -11.75 -15.33
C ALA A 260 -26.54 -11.72 -16.29
N PHE A 261 -26.54 -12.56 -17.34
CA PHE A 261 -27.70 -12.74 -18.22
C PHE A 261 -28.91 -13.35 -17.50
N SER A 262 -28.67 -14.27 -16.57
CA SER A 262 -29.73 -14.99 -15.86
C SER A 262 -30.48 -14.12 -14.84
N VAL A 263 -29.90 -12.99 -14.44
CA VAL A 263 -30.48 -12.06 -13.44
C VAL A 263 -31.90 -11.63 -13.82
N GLU A 264 -32.15 -11.36 -15.09
CA GLU A 264 -33.46 -10.87 -15.55
C GLU A 264 -34.56 -11.92 -15.34
N GLY A 265 -34.27 -13.19 -15.62
CA GLY A 265 -35.21 -14.29 -15.37
C GLY A 265 -35.58 -14.39 -13.89
N PHE A 266 -34.61 -14.22 -12.98
CA PHE A 266 -34.88 -14.22 -11.55
C PHE A 266 -35.69 -13.01 -11.09
N ILE A 267 -35.52 -11.83 -11.70
CA ILE A 267 -36.36 -10.66 -11.41
C ILE A 267 -37.80 -10.92 -11.85
N GLN A 268 -37.99 -11.47 -13.06
CA GLN A 268 -39.32 -11.78 -13.61
C GLN A 268 -40.06 -12.85 -12.79
N GLU A 269 -39.34 -13.82 -12.24
CA GLU A 269 -39.87 -14.84 -11.31
C GLU A 269 -40.09 -14.32 -9.88
N ASN A 270 -39.92 -13.02 -9.63
CA ASN A 270 -39.98 -12.39 -8.31
C ASN A 270 -38.99 -12.96 -7.27
N ARG A 271 -37.87 -13.51 -7.74
CA ARG A 271 -36.77 -14.06 -6.92
C ARG A 271 -35.67 -13.02 -6.73
N LEU A 272 -36.05 -11.84 -6.22
CA LEU A 272 -35.20 -10.65 -6.14
C LEU A 272 -33.89 -10.88 -5.36
N ILE A 273 -33.95 -11.60 -4.23
CA ILE A 273 -32.74 -11.90 -3.43
C ILE A 273 -31.74 -12.71 -4.26
N LEU A 274 -32.22 -13.74 -4.97
CA LEU A 274 -31.38 -14.60 -5.80
C LEU A 274 -30.81 -13.83 -7.00
N ALA A 275 -31.63 -12.98 -7.64
CA ALA A 275 -31.20 -12.08 -8.70
C ALA A 275 -30.05 -11.18 -8.23
N GLY A 276 -30.18 -10.59 -7.04
CA GLY A 276 -29.15 -9.75 -6.43
C GLY A 276 -27.86 -10.49 -6.10
N ILE A 277 -27.95 -11.69 -5.50
CA ILE A 277 -26.78 -12.54 -5.22
C ILE A 277 -26.03 -12.87 -6.51
N ILE A 278 -26.76 -13.34 -7.52
CA ILE A 278 -26.16 -13.77 -8.79
C ILE A 278 -25.51 -12.58 -9.49
N PHE A 279 -26.19 -11.43 -9.55
CA PHE A 279 -25.61 -10.22 -10.13
C PHE A 279 -24.33 -9.79 -9.40
N GLY A 280 -24.38 -9.73 -8.06
CA GLY A 280 -23.24 -9.33 -7.25
C GLY A 280 -22.04 -10.28 -7.38
N LEU A 281 -22.27 -11.59 -7.41
CA LEU A 281 -21.20 -12.58 -7.63
C LEU A 281 -20.64 -12.52 -9.05
N SER A 282 -21.51 -12.39 -10.05
CA SER A 282 -21.10 -12.26 -11.46
C SER A 282 -20.24 -11.02 -11.71
N ALA A 283 -20.50 -9.92 -11.00
CA ALA A 283 -19.76 -8.67 -11.20
C ALA A 283 -18.35 -8.64 -10.57
N VAL A 284 -18.00 -9.62 -9.72
CA VAL A 284 -16.70 -9.70 -9.03
C VAL A 284 -16.06 -11.08 -9.18
N ALA A 285 -16.49 -11.85 -10.17
CA ALA A 285 -16.13 -13.25 -10.27
C ALA A 285 -14.64 -13.44 -10.60
N LEU A 286 -14.10 -12.65 -11.53
CA LEU A 286 -12.70 -12.74 -11.92
C LEU A 286 -11.80 -12.22 -10.82
N SER A 287 -12.06 -11.02 -10.31
CA SER A 287 -11.29 -10.40 -9.23
C SER A 287 -11.26 -11.27 -7.96
N LEU A 288 -12.39 -11.86 -7.53
CA LEU A 288 -12.44 -12.76 -6.38
C LEU A 288 -11.59 -14.01 -6.65
N THR A 289 -11.70 -14.57 -7.85
CA THR A 289 -10.88 -15.72 -8.26
C THR A 289 -9.40 -15.37 -8.20
N THR A 290 -9.03 -14.17 -8.60
CA THR A 290 -7.65 -13.71 -8.63
C THR A 290 -7.08 -13.46 -7.26
N ALA A 291 -7.84 -12.80 -6.38
CA ALA A 291 -7.47 -12.59 -4.98
C ALA A 291 -7.29 -13.93 -4.24
N ILE A 292 -8.06 -14.97 -4.61
CA ILE A 292 -7.87 -16.32 -4.05
C ILE A 292 -6.61 -16.97 -4.66
N GLN A 293 -6.42 -16.87 -5.98
CA GLN A 293 -5.25 -17.44 -6.66
C GLN A 293 -3.93 -16.83 -6.20
N SER A 294 -3.89 -15.53 -5.92
CA SER A 294 -2.70 -14.85 -5.43
C SER A 294 -2.22 -15.45 -4.10
N ILE A 295 -3.13 -15.77 -3.19
CA ILE A 295 -2.81 -16.44 -1.92
C ILE A 295 -2.11 -17.78 -2.18
N PHE A 296 -2.62 -18.57 -3.13
CA PHE A 296 -1.99 -19.84 -3.51
C PHE A 296 -0.61 -19.65 -4.17
N MET A 297 -0.45 -18.62 -5.01
CA MET A 297 0.83 -18.27 -5.61
C MET A 297 1.87 -17.88 -4.53
N TYR A 298 1.49 -17.05 -3.56
CA TYR A 298 2.36 -16.72 -2.43
C TYR A 298 2.63 -17.91 -1.53
N ASN A 299 1.66 -18.80 -1.31
CA ASN A 299 1.87 -20.03 -0.55
C ASN A 299 2.88 -20.96 -1.22
N LYS A 300 2.84 -21.06 -2.56
CA LYS A 300 3.86 -21.79 -3.32
C LYS A 300 5.25 -21.15 -3.12
N ASN A 301 5.35 -19.83 -3.22
CA ASN A 301 6.62 -19.12 -3.01
C ASN A 301 7.13 -19.25 -1.56
N ALA A 302 6.24 -19.24 -0.56
CA ALA A 302 6.58 -19.46 0.83
C ALA A 302 7.15 -20.87 1.06
N ASN A 303 6.59 -21.89 0.42
CA ASN A 303 7.12 -23.26 0.46
C ASN A 303 8.53 -23.34 -0.15
N ILE A 304 8.78 -22.64 -1.26
CA ILE A 304 10.12 -22.59 -1.88
C ILE A 304 11.12 -21.93 -0.93
N LEU A 305 10.77 -20.77 -0.33
CA LEU A 305 11.61 -20.07 0.64
C LEU A 305 11.90 -20.92 1.89
N ALA A 306 10.94 -21.73 2.32
CA ALA A 306 11.09 -22.70 3.39
C ALA A 306 12.09 -23.80 3.02
N GLN A 307 11.99 -24.37 1.82
CA GLN A 307 12.93 -25.38 1.30
C GLN A 307 14.35 -24.83 1.16
N GLU A 308 14.50 -23.57 0.79
CA GLU A 308 15.78 -22.86 0.70
C GLU A 308 16.34 -22.44 2.07
N GLY A 309 15.65 -22.73 3.18
CA GLY A 309 16.09 -22.36 4.53
C GLY A 309 16.00 -20.85 4.84
N LYS A 310 15.34 -20.06 3.98
CA LYS A 310 15.18 -18.61 4.14
C LYS A 310 14.06 -18.22 5.10
N ILE A 311 13.14 -19.16 5.38
CA ILE A 311 12.04 -18.98 6.34
C ILE A 311 11.99 -20.19 7.27
N THR A 312 11.92 -19.94 8.57
CA THR A 312 11.61 -20.95 9.58
C THR A 312 10.12 -20.94 9.88
N PHE A 313 9.51 -22.13 9.94
CA PHE A 313 8.10 -22.31 10.27
C PHE A 313 7.93 -23.59 11.08
N LYS A 314 6.97 -23.58 12.01
CA LYS A 314 6.66 -24.72 12.88
C LYS A 314 5.50 -25.56 12.34
N SER A 315 4.65 -24.97 11.49
CA SER A 315 3.48 -25.64 10.93
C SER A 315 3.06 -25.07 9.59
N PHE A 316 2.32 -25.86 8.79
CA PHE A 316 1.71 -25.40 7.54
C PHE A 316 0.78 -24.19 7.72
N LYS A 317 0.08 -24.10 8.87
CA LYS A 317 -0.78 -22.96 9.20
C LYS A 317 0.01 -21.65 9.30
N GLU A 318 1.25 -21.68 9.79
CA GLU A 318 2.11 -20.49 9.85
C GLU A 318 2.55 -20.02 8.46
N LEU A 319 2.87 -20.95 7.55
CA LEU A 319 3.20 -20.62 6.16
C LEU A 319 2.03 -20.00 5.41
N LEU A 320 0.82 -20.56 5.59
CA LEU A 320 -0.39 -20.00 4.99
C LEU A 320 -0.66 -18.59 5.53
N LYS A 321 -0.56 -18.40 6.86
CA LYS A 321 -0.70 -17.09 7.49
C LYS A 321 0.32 -16.09 6.94
N LEU A 322 1.57 -16.50 6.77
CA LEU A 322 2.61 -15.63 6.21
C LEU A 322 2.29 -15.23 4.77
N SER A 323 1.80 -16.16 3.96
CA SER A 323 1.42 -15.91 2.57
C SER A 323 0.27 -14.94 2.45
N ILE A 324 -0.74 -15.08 3.31
CA ILE A 324 -1.88 -14.15 3.40
C ILE A 324 -1.39 -12.75 3.81
N ILE A 325 -0.53 -12.66 4.83
CA ILE A 325 0.03 -11.36 5.27
C ILE A 325 0.86 -10.74 4.15
N GLN A 326 1.62 -11.55 3.39
CA GLN A 326 2.42 -11.06 2.28
C GLN A 326 1.54 -10.51 1.16
N ASP A 327 0.47 -11.21 0.81
CA ASP A 327 -0.45 -10.78 -0.23
C ASP A 327 -1.14 -9.45 0.14
N PHE A 328 -1.63 -9.35 1.37
CA PHE A 328 -2.29 -8.15 1.90
C PHE A 328 -1.34 -7.08 2.43
N THR A 329 -0.03 -7.19 2.15
CA THR A 329 0.84 -6.01 2.22
C THR A 329 0.41 -4.94 1.21
N ASN A 330 -0.27 -5.34 0.12
CA ASN A 330 -0.98 -4.43 -0.73
C ASN A 330 -2.41 -4.18 -0.18
N PRO A 331 -2.72 -2.97 0.35
CA PRO A 331 -4.03 -2.67 0.90
C PRO A 331 -5.14 -2.70 -0.16
N ALA A 332 -4.82 -2.52 -1.44
CA ALA A 332 -5.81 -2.62 -2.51
C ALA A 332 -6.34 -4.04 -2.69
N ARG A 333 -5.47 -5.06 -2.61
CA ARG A 333 -5.90 -6.47 -2.70
C ARG A 333 -6.80 -6.87 -1.54
N LEU A 334 -6.47 -6.39 -0.34
CA LEU A 334 -7.35 -6.57 0.82
C LEU A 334 -8.72 -5.93 0.57
N GLY A 335 -8.74 -4.71 0.04
CA GLY A 335 -9.99 -4.02 -0.26
C GLY A 335 -10.79 -4.66 -1.42
N LEU A 336 -10.12 -5.20 -2.44
CA LEU A 336 -10.76 -5.97 -3.51
C LEU A 336 -11.44 -7.21 -2.92
N LEU A 337 -10.75 -7.98 -2.08
CA LEU A 337 -11.33 -9.16 -1.43
C LEU A 337 -12.54 -8.78 -0.57
N ILE A 338 -12.42 -7.74 0.27
CA ILE A 338 -13.52 -7.29 1.13
C ILE A 338 -14.71 -6.85 0.28
N GLY A 339 -14.46 -6.06 -0.77
CA GLY A 339 -15.52 -5.54 -1.62
C GLY A 339 -16.16 -6.62 -2.49
N ALA A 340 -15.42 -7.62 -2.96
CA ALA A 340 -15.97 -8.79 -3.63
C ALA A 340 -16.91 -9.59 -2.71
N LEU A 341 -16.55 -9.73 -1.43
CA LEU A 341 -17.44 -10.35 -0.43
C LEU A 341 -18.69 -9.50 -0.13
N MET A 342 -18.63 -8.19 -0.34
CA MET A 342 -19.76 -7.26 -0.15
C MET A 342 -20.66 -7.13 -1.39
N ALA A 343 -20.16 -7.45 -2.58
CA ALA A 343 -20.91 -7.27 -3.83
C ALA A 343 -22.26 -8.03 -3.87
N PRO A 344 -22.40 -9.27 -3.36
CA PRO A 344 -23.70 -9.94 -3.27
C PRO A 344 -24.70 -9.18 -2.39
N VAL A 345 -24.24 -8.56 -1.30
CA VAL A 345 -25.09 -7.76 -0.41
C VAL A 345 -25.59 -6.50 -1.12
N MET A 346 -24.70 -5.84 -1.87
CA MET A 346 -25.06 -4.68 -2.69
C MET A 346 -26.04 -5.06 -3.82
N GLY A 347 -25.85 -6.22 -4.43
CA GLY A 347 -26.78 -6.77 -5.42
C GLY A 347 -28.16 -7.05 -4.83
N ILE A 348 -28.24 -7.69 -3.66
CA ILE A 348 -29.52 -7.91 -2.96
C ILE A 348 -30.21 -6.58 -2.66
N ALA A 349 -29.48 -5.60 -2.14
CA ALA A 349 -30.03 -4.28 -1.85
C ALA A 349 -30.58 -3.60 -3.11
N GLY A 350 -29.84 -3.64 -4.23
CA GLY A 350 -30.30 -3.10 -5.50
C GLY A 350 -31.55 -3.79 -6.05
N ALA A 351 -31.65 -5.11 -5.89
CA ALA A 351 -32.80 -5.90 -6.32
C ALA A 351 -34.05 -5.64 -5.47
N LEU A 352 -33.91 -5.58 -4.14
CA LEU A 352 -35.02 -5.32 -3.22
C LEU A 352 -35.56 -3.89 -3.31
N LEU A 353 -34.70 -2.94 -3.68
CA LEU A 353 -35.10 -1.55 -3.92
C LEU A 353 -35.63 -1.34 -5.35
N GLU A 354 -35.72 -2.40 -6.17
CA GLU A 354 -36.22 -2.37 -7.56
C GLU A 354 -35.46 -1.41 -8.49
N VAL A 355 -34.20 -1.08 -8.16
CA VAL A 355 -33.38 -0.10 -8.87
C VAL A 355 -32.40 -0.72 -9.88
N MET A 356 -32.43 -2.04 -10.07
CA MET A 356 -31.55 -2.75 -11.02
C MET A 356 -31.85 -2.50 -12.49
N HIS A 357 -32.84 -1.66 -12.81
CA HIS A 357 -33.07 -1.13 -14.16
C HIS A 357 -32.23 0.14 -14.43
N ASN A 358 -31.60 0.72 -13.40
CA ASN A 358 -30.80 1.93 -13.54
C ASN A 358 -29.32 1.59 -13.70
N GLY A 359 -28.76 1.83 -14.89
CA GLY A 359 -27.35 1.55 -15.17
C GLY A 359 -26.33 2.23 -14.25
N TRP A 360 -26.66 3.35 -13.60
CA TRP A 360 -25.78 3.95 -12.58
C TRP A 360 -25.72 3.10 -11.30
N ILE A 361 -26.85 2.54 -10.90
CA ILE A 361 -26.93 1.63 -9.75
C ILE A 361 -26.20 0.33 -10.10
N LEU A 362 -26.43 -0.21 -11.30
CA LEU A 362 -25.74 -1.40 -11.79
C LEU A 362 -24.23 -1.21 -11.82
N ALA A 363 -23.74 -0.08 -12.33
CA ALA A 363 -22.32 0.25 -12.32
C ALA A 363 -21.80 0.42 -10.88
N GLY A 364 -22.55 1.06 -9.98
CA GLY A 364 -22.18 1.20 -8.58
C GLY A 364 -22.05 -0.15 -7.86
N ILE A 365 -23.00 -1.05 -8.07
CA ILE A 365 -22.97 -2.42 -7.51
C ILE A 365 -21.83 -3.21 -8.15
N GLY A 366 -21.67 -3.14 -9.48
CA GLY A 366 -20.63 -3.85 -10.21
C GLY A 366 -19.22 -3.42 -9.80
N SER A 367 -19.04 -2.15 -9.45
CA SER A 367 -17.75 -1.62 -8.98
C SER A 367 -17.59 -1.60 -7.46
N THR A 368 -18.39 -2.37 -6.71
CA THR A 368 -18.31 -2.42 -5.24
C THR A 368 -16.89 -2.72 -4.77
N GLU A 369 -16.23 -3.68 -5.41
CA GLU A 369 -14.85 -4.04 -5.09
C GLU A 369 -13.85 -2.90 -5.29
N SER A 370 -13.97 -2.19 -6.39
CA SER A 370 -13.07 -1.12 -6.79
C SER A 370 -13.23 0.09 -5.88
N ILE A 371 -14.48 0.39 -5.48
CA ILE A 371 -14.81 1.42 -4.49
C ILE A 371 -14.19 1.06 -3.13
N VAL A 372 -14.43 -0.16 -2.64
CA VAL A 372 -13.89 -0.63 -1.35
C VAL A 372 -12.36 -0.68 -1.38
N ALA A 373 -11.74 -1.11 -2.49
CA ALA A 373 -10.30 -1.08 -2.69
C ALA A 373 -9.74 0.35 -2.61
N GLY A 374 -10.36 1.30 -3.30
CA GLY A 374 -9.98 2.71 -3.24
C GLY A 374 -10.04 3.29 -1.81
N ILE A 375 -11.16 3.03 -1.11
CA ILE A 375 -11.33 3.46 0.30
C ILE A 375 -10.29 2.78 1.19
N THR A 376 -10.00 1.51 0.98
CA THR A 376 -9.03 0.74 1.79
C THR A 376 -7.62 1.30 1.61
N VAL A 377 -7.21 1.66 0.39
CA VAL A 377 -5.90 2.27 0.13
C VAL A 377 -5.77 3.63 0.84
N ILE A 378 -6.79 4.49 0.72
CA ILE A 378 -6.80 5.80 1.39
C ILE A 378 -6.76 5.62 2.90
N SER A 379 -7.59 4.72 3.43
CA SER A 379 -7.70 4.44 4.86
C SER A 379 -6.43 3.82 5.43
N ALA A 380 -5.74 2.94 4.69
CA ALA A 380 -4.52 2.29 5.12
C ALA A 380 -3.39 3.30 5.40
N GLY A 381 -3.27 4.36 4.60
CA GLY A 381 -2.33 5.46 4.87
C GLY A 381 -2.62 6.14 6.21
N HIS A 382 -3.88 6.55 6.42
CA HIS A 382 -4.32 7.25 7.62
C HIS A 382 -4.25 6.38 8.89
N ILE A 383 -4.77 5.16 8.83
CA ILE A 383 -4.79 4.20 9.95
C ILE A 383 -3.38 3.94 10.43
N ASN A 384 -2.43 3.76 9.52
CA ASN A 384 -1.09 3.41 9.92
C ASN A 384 -0.29 4.62 10.45
N GLU A 385 -0.47 5.83 9.88
CA GLU A 385 0.09 7.04 10.49
C GLU A 385 -0.46 7.23 11.92
N TRP A 386 -1.76 7.01 12.09
CA TRP A 386 -2.39 7.03 13.41
C TRP A 386 -1.82 5.97 14.36
N ARG A 387 -1.61 4.72 13.90
CA ARG A 387 -0.98 3.65 14.70
C ARG A 387 0.43 4.04 15.14
N PHE A 388 1.23 4.62 14.24
CA PHE A 388 2.58 5.10 14.55
C PHE A 388 2.54 6.21 15.60
N ARG A 389 1.72 7.25 15.41
CA ARG A 389 1.53 8.34 16.39
C ARG A 389 1.04 7.81 17.75
N ARG A 390 0.14 6.84 17.76
CA ARG A 390 -0.36 6.21 18.99
C ARG A 390 0.72 5.40 19.70
N LYS A 391 1.57 4.67 18.95
CA LYS A 391 2.73 3.96 19.51
C LYS A 391 3.71 4.94 20.16
N LEU A 392 4.01 6.05 19.49
CA LEU A 392 4.85 7.12 20.03
C LEU A 392 4.29 7.72 21.31
N LYS A 393 3.00 8.09 21.30
CA LYS A 393 2.34 8.60 22.51
C LYS A 393 2.46 7.61 23.68
N LYS A 394 2.31 6.31 23.44
CA LYS A 394 2.51 5.29 24.49
C LYS A 394 3.95 5.24 25.02
N MET A 395 4.95 5.44 24.16
CA MET A 395 6.37 5.49 24.56
C MET A 395 6.74 6.80 25.27
N ILE A 396 5.92 7.85 25.12
CA ILE A 396 6.03 9.12 25.86
C ILE A 396 5.25 9.05 27.18
N ILE A 397 4.21 8.21 27.31
CA ILE A 397 3.45 8.09 28.58
C ILE A 397 4.11 7.08 29.52
N LYS A 398 4.57 5.93 29.01
CA LYS A 398 5.45 5.01 29.76
C LYS A 398 6.81 5.62 29.95
#